data_AF-A0A956JAZ4-F1
#
_entry.id   AF-A0A956JAZ4-F1
#
_cell.length_a   1.000
_cell.length_b   1.000
_cell.length_c   1.000
_cell.angle_alpha   90.00
_cell.angle_beta   90.00
_cell.angle_gamma   90.00
#
_symmetry.space_group_name_H-M   'P 1'
#
loop_
_entity.id
_entity.type
_entity.pdbx_description
1 polymer ?
#
loop_
_entity_poly.entity_id
_entity_poly.type
_entity_poly.pdbx_seq_one_letter_code
_entity_poly.pdbx_strand_id
1 'polypeptide(L)'
;MEKFLEVSLLRNMGHSEYDAAWVARVADPRTGDPLFPSVLDVVRKSQGPDGGWACDLDYPSARVLATLASVLAITSYDHLDARRDAERAVDFVGREIEKIDPEHVLTIAYELVLVALLREVNDRGFQVEGLIPGATRLQSEKLARLPSSVVYDPRLSTSFSLEFLGDELDREQLERVVLRTGSVGGSVGTTAYCAMRTGDVRMVEYLRKVVSEHGPGNIPYGWPVTVWPLMWVMYHAQLAGVPLPRHREREALAYIDRVFGQDGLTWCEDLEYQDSDDTSIALALLGDRASERQWRALDKFETEQGFLGFLGERGPSVSANAHVLTALQKGRHPEKQRMIERAFGFLIKNRLDDGLWLDKWHASPLYPTSRAIIALVSIGAASEARTSISWLLDTQRDNGGWGFYEDATLEESSYAVHALVSAHRLSPSRGVARALERACRFLQRPQVGQGSDVHPKLWITKVLYRPMAVVLSAIAAARAMSSEFA
;
A
#
# COMPACT_ATOMS: atom_id res chain seq x y z
N MET A 1 21.13 -2.42 6.74
CA MET A 1 19.98 -3.34 6.83
C MET A 1 19.48 -3.46 8.27
N GLU A 2 20.30 -3.84 9.26
CA GLU A 2 19.85 -4.05 10.66
C GLU A 2 19.04 -2.88 11.25
N LYS A 3 19.51 -1.63 11.12
CA LYS A 3 18.81 -0.45 11.64
C LYS A 3 17.35 -0.30 11.17
N PHE A 4 16.98 -0.89 10.03
CA PHE A 4 15.61 -0.83 9.52
C PHE A 4 14.66 -1.84 10.19
N LEU A 5 15.18 -2.70 11.07
CA LEU A 5 14.40 -3.60 11.93
C LEU A 5 14.02 -2.94 13.27
N GLU A 6 14.42 -1.68 13.50
CA GLU A 6 13.99 -0.93 14.68
C GLU A 6 12.47 -0.75 14.68
N VAL A 7 11.83 -1.07 15.82
CA VAL A 7 10.36 -1.07 15.94
C VAL A 7 9.75 0.29 15.58
N SER A 8 10.41 1.40 15.92
CA SER A 8 9.98 2.75 15.58
C SER A 8 9.89 2.97 14.06
N LEU A 9 10.84 2.43 13.30
CA LEU A 9 10.83 2.51 11.84
C LEU A 9 9.83 1.54 11.22
N LEU A 10 9.72 0.32 11.76
CA LEU A 10 8.74 -0.66 11.28
C LEU A 10 7.31 -0.13 11.43
N ARG A 11 7.01 0.58 12.52
CA ARG A 11 5.67 1.14 12.76
C ARG A 11 5.38 2.45 12.02
N ASN A 12 6.37 3.05 11.35
CA ASN A 12 6.19 4.32 10.67
C ASN A 12 5.76 4.12 9.20
N MET A 13 4.44 4.10 8.98
CA MET A 13 3.83 4.00 7.65
C MET A 13 3.66 5.36 6.94
N GLY A 14 4.12 6.43 7.57
CA GLY A 14 3.95 7.79 7.05
C GLY A 14 2.51 8.31 7.19
N HIS A 15 2.36 9.61 6.94
CA HIS A 15 1.10 10.31 7.11
C HIS A 15 0.10 9.98 6.00
N SER A 16 -1.15 9.70 6.40
CA SER A 16 -2.33 9.63 5.55
C SER A 16 -3.23 10.83 5.84
N GLU A 17 -3.37 11.73 4.87
CA GLU A 17 -4.27 12.89 4.95
C GLU A 17 -5.73 12.45 5.11
N TYR A 18 -6.10 11.34 4.47
CA TYR A 18 -7.43 10.76 4.55
C TYR A 18 -7.76 10.30 5.97
N ASP A 19 -6.89 9.51 6.59
CA ASP A 19 -7.13 8.99 7.93
C ASP A 19 -7.01 10.09 8.98
N ALA A 20 -6.10 11.06 8.80
CA ALA A 20 -6.01 12.24 9.65
C ALA A 20 -7.32 13.05 9.67
N ALA A 21 -7.95 13.22 8.50
CA ALA A 21 -9.24 13.88 8.40
C ALA A 21 -10.35 13.12 9.14
N TRP A 22 -10.37 11.78 9.07
CA TRP A 22 -11.30 10.99 9.89
C TRP A 22 -11.05 11.14 11.39
N VAL A 23 -9.79 11.12 11.84
CA VAL A 23 -9.43 11.34 13.25
C VAL A 23 -9.84 12.74 13.73
N ALA A 24 -9.65 13.77 12.91
CA ALA A 24 -9.99 15.15 13.23
C ALA A 24 -11.50 15.37 13.46
N ARG A 25 -12.36 14.50 12.90
CA ARG A 25 -13.83 14.56 13.05
C ARG A 25 -14.34 13.97 14.37
N VAL A 26 -13.52 13.21 15.09
CA VAL A 26 -13.94 12.61 16.35
C VAL A 26 -14.09 13.70 17.41
N ALA A 27 -15.31 13.89 17.93
CA ALA A 27 -15.63 14.88 18.95
C ALA A 27 -15.48 14.32 20.38
N ASP A 28 -15.14 15.18 21.36
CA ASP A 28 -15.29 14.85 22.78
C ASP A 28 -16.80 14.83 23.11
N PRO A 29 -17.34 13.69 23.60
CA PRO A 29 -18.77 13.56 23.86
C PRO A 29 -19.30 14.53 24.93
N ARG A 30 -18.41 15.16 25.73
CA ARG A 30 -18.80 16.10 26.79
C ARG A 30 -18.89 17.54 26.29
N THR A 31 -18.04 17.93 25.34
CA THR A 31 -17.97 19.34 24.88
C THR A 31 -18.51 19.52 23.48
N GLY A 32 -18.51 18.47 22.64
CA GLY A 32 -18.80 18.58 21.21
C GLY A 32 -17.64 19.13 20.38
N ASP A 33 -16.54 19.52 21.03
CA ASP A 33 -15.32 20.01 20.39
C ASP A 33 -14.46 18.85 19.86
N PRO A 34 -13.47 19.12 18.98
CA PRO A 34 -12.58 18.09 18.49
C PRO A 34 -11.85 17.37 19.62
N LEU A 35 -11.89 16.04 19.63
CA LEU A 35 -11.12 15.22 20.56
C LEU A 35 -9.61 15.34 20.33
N PHE A 36 -9.23 15.63 19.08
CA PHE A 36 -7.86 15.76 18.61
C PHE A 36 -7.64 17.11 17.91
N PRO A 37 -7.70 18.25 18.63
CA PRO A 37 -7.65 19.57 18.03
C PRO A 37 -6.36 19.83 17.25
N SER A 38 -5.23 19.27 17.72
CA SER A 38 -3.94 19.36 17.01
C SER A 38 -3.93 18.64 15.67
N VAL A 39 -4.70 17.54 15.51
CA VAL A 39 -4.81 16.82 14.23
C VAL A 39 -5.66 17.64 13.27
N LEU A 40 -6.78 18.19 13.75
CA LEU A 40 -7.61 19.10 12.97
C LEU A 40 -6.82 20.33 12.48
N ASP A 41 -5.99 20.93 13.33
CA ASP A 41 -5.13 22.05 12.94
C ASP A 41 -4.14 21.69 11.83
N VAL A 42 -3.58 20.47 11.85
CA VAL A 42 -2.74 19.97 10.76
C VAL A 42 -3.56 19.88 9.49
N VAL A 43 -4.72 19.20 9.52
CA VAL A 43 -5.60 19.05 8.34
C VAL A 43 -5.93 20.42 7.75
N ARG A 44 -6.31 21.41 8.56
CA ARG A 44 -6.61 22.77 8.09
C ARG A 44 -5.43 23.45 7.39
N LYS A 45 -4.21 23.27 7.91
CA LYS A 45 -2.99 23.87 7.36
C LYS A 45 -2.45 23.14 6.14
N SER A 46 -2.90 21.91 5.89
CA SER A 46 -2.43 21.06 4.80
C SER A 46 -3.15 21.27 3.47
N GLN A 47 -4.11 22.20 3.37
CA GLN A 47 -4.73 22.50 2.07
C GLN A 47 -3.72 23.10 1.10
N GLY A 48 -3.59 22.50 -0.08
CA GLY A 48 -2.72 22.98 -1.14
C GLY A 48 -3.23 24.29 -1.79
N PRO A 49 -2.37 24.97 -2.57
CA PRO A 49 -2.76 26.17 -3.31
C PRO A 49 -3.82 25.90 -4.39
N ASP A 50 -3.91 24.68 -4.91
CA ASP A 50 -4.92 24.23 -5.87
C ASP A 50 -6.28 23.87 -5.25
N GLY A 51 -6.38 23.91 -3.92
CA GLY A 51 -7.59 23.63 -3.15
C GLY A 51 -7.70 22.19 -2.63
N GLY A 52 -6.83 21.28 -3.09
CA GLY A 52 -6.86 19.88 -2.71
C GLY A 52 -6.04 19.54 -1.47
N TRP A 53 -6.25 18.34 -0.94
CA TRP A 53 -5.39 17.68 0.04
C TRP A 53 -4.66 16.51 -0.61
N ALA A 54 -3.62 16.08 0.10
CA ALA A 54 -2.71 15.01 -0.27
C ALA A 54 -1.84 15.25 -1.50
N CYS A 55 -0.69 14.57 -1.41
CA CYS A 55 0.20 14.06 -2.43
C CYS A 55 1.18 15.04 -3.10
N ASP A 56 2.44 14.60 -3.09
CA ASP A 56 3.56 15.10 -3.88
C ASP A 56 3.44 14.74 -5.38
N LEU A 57 2.45 13.93 -5.77
CA LEU A 57 2.26 13.39 -7.12
C LEU A 57 0.85 13.70 -7.66
N ASP A 58 0.74 13.85 -8.98
CA ASP A 58 -0.54 13.96 -9.70
C ASP A 58 -1.24 12.58 -9.76
N TYR A 59 -1.90 12.20 -8.65
CA TYR A 59 -2.62 10.93 -8.49
C TYR A 59 -4.09 11.17 -8.12
N PRO A 60 -4.98 11.40 -9.11
CA PRO A 60 -6.30 11.99 -8.88
C PRO A 60 -7.18 11.24 -7.88
N SER A 61 -7.22 9.89 -7.91
CA SER A 61 -8.08 9.11 -7.00
C SER A 61 -7.68 9.25 -5.53
N ALA A 62 -6.39 9.33 -5.22
CA ALA A 62 -5.92 9.57 -3.85
C ALA A 62 -6.24 11.01 -3.39
N ARG A 63 -6.02 12.00 -4.27
CA ARG A 63 -6.27 13.41 -3.96
C ARG A 63 -7.75 13.70 -3.77
N VAL A 64 -8.62 13.11 -4.58
CA VAL A 64 -10.08 13.24 -4.44
C VAL A 64 -10.56 12.71 -3.08
N LEU A 65 -10.17 11.49 -2.70
CA LEU A 65 -10.60 10.93 -1.40
C LEU A 65 -10.05 11.73 -0.21
N ALA A 66 -8.78 12.12 -0.24
CA ALA A 66 -8.19 12.95 0.81
C ALA A 66 -8.90 14.30 0.94
N THR A 67 -9.21 14.94 -0.20
CA THR A 67 -9.88 16.24 -0.23
C THR A 67 -11.29 16.15 0.33
N LEU A 68 -12.09 15.18 -0.11
CA LEU A 68 -13.45 14.99 0.40
C LEU A 68 -13.46 14.72 1.91
N ALA A 69 -12.60 13.83 2.41
CA ALA A 69 -12.49 13.56 3.84
C ALA A 69 -12.07 14.82 4.62
N SER A 70 -11.14 15.61 4.07
CA SER A 70 -10.63 16.84 4.71
C SER A 70 -11.65 17.96 4.73
N VAL A 71 -12.46 18.13 3.68
CA VAL A 71 -13.61 19.06 3.67
C VAL A 71 -14.56 18.72 4.79
N LEU A 72 -14.90 17.44 4.96
CA LEU A 72 -15.74 17.00 6.06
C LEU A 72 -15.08 17.30 7.41
N ALA A 73 -13.76 17.14 7.57
CA ALA A 73 -13.08 17.47 8.81
C ALA A 73 -13.14 18.97 9.16
N ILE A 74 -12.77 19.85 8.23
CA ILE A 74 -12.68 21.29 8.49
C ILE A 74 -14.05 21.97 8.65
N THR A 75 -15.12 21.31 8.20
CA THR A 75 -16.51 21.76 8.32
C THR A 75 -17.29 21.05 9.43
N SER A 76 -16.63 20.22 10.27
CA SER A 76 -17.32 19.44 11.30
C SER A 76 -17.73 20.21 12.54
N TYR A 77 -17.22 21.43 12.75
CA TYR A 77 -17.44 22.19 13.98
C TYR A 77 -17.85 23.64 13.65
N ASP A 78 -18.98 24.08 14.19
CA ASP A 78 -19.64 25.35 13.84
C ASP A 78 -18.78 26.60 14.07
N HIS A 79 -17.81 26.53 14.99
CA HIS A 79 -16.93 27.64 15.31
C HIS A 79 -15.78 27.83 14.29
N LEU A 80 -15.67 26.96 13.30
CA LEU A 80 -14.65 27.04 12.25
C LEU A 80 -15.21 27.75 11.02
N ASP A 81 -14.62 28.91 10.69
CA ASP A 81 -14.83 29.52 9.38
C ASP A 81 -13.98 28.81 8.33
N ALA A 82 -14.59 27.84 7.64
CA ALA A 82 -13.94 27.01 6.62
C ALA A 82 -14.66 27.04 5.27
N ARG A 83 -15.65 27.93 5.08
CA ARG A 83 -16.49 27.94 3.87
C ARG A 83 -15.68 28.14 2.60
N ARG A 84 -14.77 29.13 2.60
CA ARG A 84 -13.91 29.42 1.45
C ARG A 84 -12.98 28.24 1.12
N ASP A 85 -12.43 27.61 2.14
CA ASP A 85 -11.53 26.46 1.96
C ASP A 85 -12.30 25.25 1.43
N ALA A 86 -13.52 25.03 1.90
CA ALA A 86 -14.42 24.00 1.38
C ALA A 86 -14.85 24.25 -0.08
N GLU A 87 -15.19 25.48 -0.45
CA GLU A 87 -15.53 25.84 -1.84
C GLU A 87 -14.34 25.57 -2.80
N ARG A 88 -13.12 25.97 -2.42
CA ARG A 88 -11.91 25.65 -3.20
C ARG A 88 -11.68 24.15 -3.36
N ALA A 89 -12.00 23.38 -2.33
CA ALA A 89 -11.84 21.94 -2.31
C ALA A 89 -12.84 21.22 -3.21
N VAL A 90 -14.09 21.68 -3.21
CA VAL A 90 -15.15 21.19 -4.10
C VAL A 90 -14.80 21.45 -5.56
N ASP A 91 -14.34 22.66 -5.87
CA ASP A 91 -13.85 23.02 -7.21
C ASP A 91 -12.70 22.11 -7.64
N PHE A 92 -11.77 21.81 -6.73
CA PHE A 92 -10.68 20.88 -6.97
C PHE A 92 -11.19 19.47 -7.29
N VAL A 93 -12.10 18.94 -6.47
CA VAL A 93 -12.68 17.61 -6.67
C VAL A 93 -13.38 17.52 -8.03
N GLY A 94 -14.17 18.53 -8.41
CA GLY A 94 -14.87 18.55 -9.70
C GLY A 94 -13.92 18.46 -10.90
N ARG A 95 -12.72 19.05 -10.81
CA ARG A 95 -11.71 18.95 -11.89
C ARG A 95 -10.95 17.62 -11.89
N GLU A 96 -10.56 17.13 -10.71
CA GLU A 96 -9.73 15.93 -10.61
C GLU A 96 -10.51 14.64 -10.86
N ILE A 97 -11.79 14.62 -10.49
CA ILE A 97 -12.64 13.44 -10.64
C ILE A 97 -12.82 13.05 -12.11
N GLU A 98 -12.78 14.01 -13.04
CA GLU A 98 -12.88 13.80 -14.49
C GLU A 98 -11.64 13.11 -15.08
N LYS A 99 -10.48 13.19 -14.41
CA LYS A 99 -9.24 12.55 -14.86
C LYS A 99 -9.17 11.06 -14.51
N ILE A 100 -10.10 10.58 -13.69
CA ILE A 100 -10.05 9.22 -13.15
C ILE A 100 -10.67 8.25 -14.14
N ASP A 101 -9.86 7.32 -14.63
CA ASP A 101 -10.35 6.16 -15.37
C ASP A 101 -10.92 5.12 -14.39
N PRO A 102 -12.25 4.85 -14.40
CA PRO A 102 -12.89 3.88 -13.50
C PRO A 102 -12.29 2.47 -13.58
N GLU A 103 -11.82 2.05 -14.76
CA GLU A 103 -11.29 0.70 -14.96
C GLU A 103 -9.87 0.55 -14.39
N HIS A 104 -9.14 1.65 -14.29
CA HIS A 104 -7.77 1.71 -13.77
C HIS A 104 -7.66 2.44 -12.42
N VAL A 105 -8.76 2.56 -11.67
CA VAL A 105 -8.69 3.07 -10.29
C VAL A 105 -8.03 2.03 -9.40
N LEU A 106 -6.91 2.41 -8.78
CA LEU A 106 -6.09 1.49 -8.01
C LEU A 106 -6.14 1.72 -6.49
N THR A 107 -6.71 2.82 -5.98
CA THR A 107 -6.81 3.03 -4.53
C THR A 107 -7.83 2.09 -3.88
N ILE A 108 -7.53 1.69 -2.64
CA ILE A 108 -8.33 0.73 -1.89
C ILE A 108 -9.72 1.31 -1.63
N ALA A 109 -10.74 0.53 -1.99
CA ALA A 109 -12.16 0.83 -1.73
C ALA A 109 -12.68 2.15 -2.31
N TYR A 110 -11.98 2.72 -3.30
CA TYR A 110 -12.34 4.01 -3.90
C TYR A 110 -13.79 4.07 -4.35
N GLU A 111 -14.27 3.06 -5.07
CA GLU A 111 -15.62 3.01 -5.61
C GLU A 111 -16.71 2.95 -4.52
N LEU A 112 -16.38 2.46 -3.33
CA LEU A 112 -17.31 2.42 -2.20
C LEU A 112 -17.26 3.73 -1.40
N VAL A 113 -16.05 4.14 -1.02
CA VAL A 113 -15.82 5.27 -0.12
C VAL A 113 -16.11 6.61 -0.80
N LEU A 114 -15.79 6.75 -2.10
CA LEU A 114 -16.07 7.97 -2.87
C LEU A 114 -17.54 8.36 -2.76
N VAL A 115 -18.44 7.40 -3.00
CA VAL A 115 -19.89 7.66 -3.02
C VAL A 115 -20.40 8.07 -1.64
N ALA A 116 -19.91 7.42 -0.58
CA ALA A 116 -20.27 7.77 0.79
C ALA A 116 -19.81 9.19 1.15
N LEU A 117 -18.59 9.57 0.79
CA LEU A 117 -18.05 10.90 1.06
C LEU A 117 -18.73 11.98 0.23
N LEU A 118 -19.00 11.74 -1.06
CA LEU A 118 -19.72 12.69 -1.90
C LEU A 118 -21.12 12.97 -1.36
N ARG A 119 -21.82 11.94 -0.90
CA ARG A 119 -23.13 12.10 -0.25
C ARG A 119 -23.00 13.01 0.98
N GLU A 120 -22.07 12.71 1.88
CA GLU A 120 -21.91 13.51 3.10
C GLU A 120 -21.51 14.97 2.83
N VAL A 121 -20.65 15.21 1.82
CA VAL A 121 -20.25 16.58 1.42
C VAL A 121 -21.44 17.33 0.81
N ASN A 122 -22.22 16.68 -0.04
CA ASN A 122 -23.43 17.28 -0.64
C ASN A 122 -24.50 17.60 0.41
N ASP A 123 -24.70 16.73 1.41
CA ASP A 123 -25.67 16.92 2.50
C ASP A 123 -25.31 18.14 3.38
N ARG A 124 -24.03 18.54 3.39
CA ARG A 124 -23.55 19.78 4.05
C ARG A 124 -23.67 21.04 3.18
N GLY A 125 -24.28 20.93 2.00
CA GLY A 125 -24.51 22.05 1.09
C GLY A 125 -23.34 22.37 0.14
N PHE A 126 -22.30 21.54 0.12
CA PHE A 126 -21.15 21.68 -0.78
C PHE A 126 -21.35 20.78 -2.00
N GLN A 127 -21.97 21.30 -3.05
CA GLN A 127 -22.33 20.49 -4.21
C GLN A 127 -21.12 20.21 -5.11
N VAL A 128 -20.76 18.93 -5.27
CA VAL A 128 -19.77 18.51 -6.27
C VAL A 128 -20.49 18.20 -7.58
N GLU A 129 -20.26 19.03 -8.60
CA GLU A 129 -20.76 18.78 -9.95
C GLU A 129 -19.97 17.63 -10.63
N GLY A 130 -20.61 16.87 -11.54
CA GLY A 130 -19.92 15.88 -12.36
C GLY A 130 -19.76 14.48 -11.75
N LEU A 131 -20.86 13.86 -11.26
CA LEU A 131 -20.86 12.45 -10.84
C LEU A 131 -20.33 11.55 -11.98
N ILE A 132 -19.25 10.80 -11.71
CA ILE A 132 -18.72 9.79 -12.66
C ILE A 132 -19.83 8.75 -12.90
N PRO A 133 -20.36 8.59 -14.14
CA PRO A 133 -21.30 7.52 -14.45
C PRO A 133 -20.71 6.12 -14.13
N GLY A 134 -19.38 6.00 -14.18
CA GLY A 134 -18.63 4.80 -13.83
C GLY A 134 -18.54 4.48 -12.33
N ALA A 135 -18.47 5.47 -11.42
CA ALA A 135 -18.29 5.20 -10.00
C ALA A 135 -19.50 4.50 -9.37
N THR A 136 -20.72 4.95 -9.70
CA THR A 136 -21.96 4.30 -9.23
C THR A 136 -22.11 2.89 -9.78
N ARG A 137 -21.68 2.65 -11.03
CA ARG A 137 -21.67 1.30 -11.63
C ARG A 137 -20.69 0.39 -10.89
N LEU A 138 -19.44 0.83 -10.69
CA LEU A 138 -18.42 0.05 -9.99
C LEU A 138 -18.80 -0.24 -8.54
N GLN A 139 -19.40 0.74 -7.86
CA GLN A 139 -19.95 0.56 -6.52
C GLN A 139 -21.01 -0.54 -6.52
N SER A 140 -21.97 -0.50 -7.46
CA SER A 140 -23.04 -1.50 -7.58
C SER A 140 -22.49 -2.89 -7.86
N GLU A 141 -21.53 -3.02 -8.77
CA GLU A 141 -20.85 -4.29 -9.08
C GLU A 141 -20.11 -4.87 -7.86
N LYS A 142 -19.50 -4.00 -7.04
CA LYS A 142 -18.80 -4.42 -5.82
C LYS A 142 -19.75 -4.80 -4.70
N LEU A 143 -20.79 -4.00 -4.46
CA LEU A 143 -21.83 -4.30 -3.47
C LEU A 143 -22.57 -5.60 -3.81
N ALA A 144 -22.79 -5.89 -5.10
CA ALA A 144 -23.37 -7.17 -5.53
C ALA A 144 -22.52 -8.40 -5.15
N ARG A 145 -21.20 -8.21 -4.95
CA ARG A 145 -20.28 -9.26 -4.45
C ARG A 145 -20.14 -9.26 -2.93
N LEU A 146 -20.68 -8.26 -2.24
CA LEU A 146 -20.59 -8.05 -0.79
C LEU A 146 -21.99 -8.02 -0.16
N PRO A 147 -22.70 -9.16 -0.08
CA PRO A 147 -23.95 -9.20 0.69
C PRO A 147 -23.68 -8.75 2.14
N SER A 148 -24.67 -8.11 2.77
CA SER A 148 -24.53 -7.58 4.13
C SER A 148 -24.01 -8.62 5.15
N SER A 149 -24.33 -9.90 4.92
CA SER A 149 -23.86 -11.03 5.73
C SER A 149 -22.35 -11.25 5.76
N VAL A 150 -21.59 -10.72 4.78
CA VAL A 150 -20.13 -10.91 4.68
C VAL A 150 -19.31 -9.62 4.91
N VAL A 151 -19.95 -8.46 4.98
CA VAL A 151 -19.25 -7.17 5.18
C VAL A 151 -18.41 -7.17 6.46
N TYR A 152 -18.91 -7.83 7.51
CA TYR A 152 -18.27 -7.99 8.81
C TYR A 152 -17.68 -9.40 9.01
N ASP A 153 -17.38 -10.12 7.93
CA ASP A 153 -16.61 -11.36 8.03
C ASP A 153 -15.15 -11.01 8.34
N PRO A 154 -14.59 -11.40 9.50
CA PRO A 154 -13.21 -11.07 9.86
C PRO A 154 -12.17 -11.67 8.91
N ARG A 155 -12.56 -12.67 8.10
CA ARG A 155 -11.71 -13.32 7.10
C ARG A 155 -11.67 -12.57 5.76
N LEU A 156 -12.44 -11.49 5.62
CA LEU A 156 -12.44 -10.61 4.44
C LEU A 156 -11.88 -9.23 4.80
N SER A 157 -11.23 -8.60 3.83
CA SER A 157 -10.61 -7.28 3.99
C SER A 157 -11.61 -6.12 3.95
N THR A 158 -12.91 -6.37 3.83
CA THR A 158 -13.97 -5.34 3.83
C THR A 158 -13.98 -4.50 5.10
N SER A 159 -13.62 -5.11 6.23
CA SER A 159 -13.50 -4.45 7.52
C SER A 159 -12.49 -3.30 7.54
N PHE A 160 -11.54 -3.27 6.58
CA PHE A 160 -10.57 -2.18 6.42
C PHE A 160 -11.19 -0.88 5.90
N SER A 161 -12.44 -0.88 5.41
CA SER A 161 -13.07 0.29 4.78
C SER A 161 -14.54 0.48 5.14
N LEU A 162 -14.99 0.09 6.33
CA LEU A 162 -16.42 0.14 6.71
C LEU A 162 -17.05 1.53 6.67
N GLU A 163 -16.25 2.60 6.62
CA GLU A 163 -16.77 3.96 6.47
C GLU A 163 -17.58 4.17 5.18
N PHE A 164 -17.49 3.26 4.19
CA PHE A 164 -18.38 3.29 3.02
C PHE A 164 -19.86 3.09 3.40
N LEU A 165 -20.17 2.52 4.55
CA LEU A 165 -21.54 2.24 5.00
C LEU A 165 -22.31 3.51 5.38
N GLY A 166 -21.63 4.65 5.60
CA GLY A 166 -22.31 5.89 5.99
C GLY A 166 -23.12 5.72 7.28
N ASP A 167 -24.44 5.88 7.21
CA ASP A 167 -25.35 5.72 8.35
C ASP A 167 -25.76 4.25 8.62
N GLU A 168 -25.39 3.31 7.75
CA GLU A 168 -25.85 1.90 7.78
C GLU A 168 -24.92 0.97 8.59
N LEU A 169 -24.19 1.50 9.57
CA LEU A 169 -23.33 0.70 10.45
C LEU A 169 -24.16 -0.25 11.33
N ASP A 170 -23.88 -1.54 11.26
CA ASP A 170 -24.47 -2.56 12.12
C ASP A 170 -23.58 -2.75 13.35
N ARG A 171 -24.07 -2.26 14.50
CA ARG A 171 -23.33 -2.31 15.77
C ARG A 171 -23.15 -3.72 16.32
N GLU A 172 -24.09 -4.63 16.05
CA GLU A 172 -24.02 -6.01 16.54
C GLU A 172 -22.96 -6.79 15.75
N GLN A 173 -22.96 -6.63 14.42
CA GLN A 173 -21.97 -7.27 13.56
C GLN A 173 -20.56 -6.67 13.72
N LEU A 174 -20.45 -5.40 14.10
CA LEU A 174 -19.17 -4.71 14.28
C LEU A 174 -18.22 -5.42 15.25
N GLU A 175 -18.73 -6.02 16.34
CA GLU A 175 -17.90 -6.74 17.33
C GLU A 175 -17.06 -7.86 16.72
N ARG A 176 -17.52 -8.43 15.59
CA ARG A 176 -16.81 -9.52 14.89
C ARG A 176 -15.48 -9.06 14.27
N VAL A 177 -15.30 -7.76 14.06
CA VAL A 177 -14.15 -7.18 13.35
C VAL A 177 -13.40 -6.13 14.16
N VAL A 178 -13.73 -6.01 15.46
CA VAL A 178 -12.93 -5.25 16.43
C VAL A 178 -11.75 -6.10 16.87
N LEU A 179 -10.55 -5.58 16.65
CA LEU A 179 -9.30 -6.24 17.01
C LEU A 179 -8.98 -6.05 18.50
N ARG A 180 -8.03 -6.85 18.99
CA ARG A 180 -7.54 -6.76 20.38
C ARG A 180 -6.99 -5.39 20.75
N THR A 181 -6.49 -4.65 19.77
CA THR A 181 -5.99 -3.27 19.92
C THR A 181 -7.10 -2.24 20.11
N GLY A 182 -8.37 -2.62 19.90
CA GLY A 182 -9.52 -1.71 19.84
C GLY A 182 -9.76 -1.10 18.45
N SER A 183 -8.92 -1.40 17.46
CA SER A 183 -9.14 -0.95 16.08
C SER A 183 -10.12 -1.83 15.33
N VAL A 184 -10.68 -1.30 14.25
CA VAL A 184 -11.57 -2.01 13.33
C VAL A 184 -10.83 -2.28 12.03
N GLY A 185 -10.67 -3.57 11.68
CA GLY A 185 -9.95 -3.98 10.47
C GLY A 185 -8.50 -3.47 10.38
N GLY A 186 -7.88 -3.07 11.50
CA GLY A 186 -6.54 -2.48 11.53
C GLY A 186 -6.43 -1.07 10.91
N SER A 187 -7.54 -0.46 10.50
CA SER A 187 -7.60 0.83 9.79
C SER A 187 -7.89 1.98 10.76
N VAL A 188 -7.09 3.05 10.70
CA VAL A 188 -7.26 4.23 11.56
C VAL A 188 -8.54 4.99 11.20
N GLY A 189 -8.75 5.31 9.92
CA GLY A 189 -9.94 6.03 9.46
C GLY A 189 -11.23 5.26 9.69
N THR A 190 -11.22 3.94 9.49
CA THR A 190 -12.39 3.09 9.79
C THR A 190 -12.68 3.05 11.29
N THR A 191 -11.64 2.97 12.13
CA THR A 191 -11.81 3.02 13.58
C THR A 191 -12.38 4.37 14.02
N ALA A 192 -11.93 5.48 13.45
CA ALA A 192 -12.49 6.82 13.72
C ALA A 192 -13.95 6.94 13.28
N TYR A 193 -14.30 6.43 12.09
CA TYR A 193 -15.68 6.31 11.65
C TYR A 193 -16.55 5.53 12.66
N CYS A 194 -16.12 4.32 13.05
CA CYS A 194 -16.86 3.51 14.00
C CYS A 194 -16.96 4.16 15.39
N ALA A 195 -15.89 4.82 15.86
CA ALA A 195 -15.89 5.54 17.14
C ALA A 195 -16.93 6.66 17.16
N MET A 196 -17.03 7.48 16.10
CA MET A 196 -18.05 8.53 15.99
C MET A 196 -19.48 7.98 16.00
N ARG A 197 -19.68 6.80 15.39
CA ARG A 197 -21.00 6.17 15.26
C ARG A 197 -21.45 5.44 16.51
N THR A 198 -20.53 4.95 17.32
CA THR A 198 -20.83 4.05 18.45
C THR A 198 -20.55 4.66 19.81
N GLY A 199 -19.57 5.57 19.91
CA GLY A 199 -19.02 6.04 21.17
C GLY A 199 -18.16 5.00 21.89
N ASP A 200 -17.72 3.94 21.20
CA ASP A 200 -16.96 2.85 21.82
C ASP A 200 -15.61 3.32 22.37
N VAL A 201 -15.41 3.12 23.67
CA VAL A 201 -14.22 3.57 24.39
C VAL A 201 -12.95 2.88 23.90
N ARG A 202 -13.02 1.61 23.47
CA ARG A 202 -11.87 0.86 22.94
C ARG A 202 -11.30 1.53 21.69
N MET A 203 -12.19 1.96 20.79
CA MET A 203 -11.83 2.65 19.55
C MET A 203 -11.26 4.03 19.83
N VAL A 204 -11.85 4.77 20.78
CA VAL A 204 -11.34 6.08 21.20
C VAL A 204 -9.95 5.96 21.82
N GLU A 205 -9.73 4.99 22.70
CA GLU A 205 -8.42 4.71 23.31
C GLU A 205 -7.37 4.31 22.28
N TYR A 206 -7.74 3.50 21.30
CA TYR A 206 -6.90 3.18 20.15
C TYR A 206 -6.44 4.45 19.40
N LEU A 207 -7.37 5.35 19.07
CA LEU A 207 -7.05 6.59 18.36
C LEU A 207 -6.16 7.52 19.20
N ARG A 208 -6.41 7.61 20.52
CA ARG A 208 -5.53 8.34 21.43
C ARG A 208 -4.12 7.78 21.41
N LYS A 209 -3.97 6.46 21.38
CA LYS A 209 -2.67 5.79 21.32
C LYS A 209 -1.96 6.12 20.00
N VAL A 210 -2.65 6.04 18.87
CA VAL A 210 -2.10 6.41 17.55
C VAL A 210 -1.60 7.85 17.54
N VAL A 211 -2.42 8.82 17.97
CA VAL A 211 -2.02 10.23 18.01
C VAL A 211 -0.87 10.47 18.98
N SER A 212 -0.84 9.77 20.12
CA SER A 212 0.26 9.90 21.09
C SER A 212 1.60 9.34 20.60
N GLU A 213 1.58 8.24 19.84
CA GLU A 213 2.78 7.55 19.37
C GLU A 213 3.38 8.21 18.12
N HIS A 214 2.53 8.73 17.23
CA HIS A 214 2.97 9.29 15.94
C HIS A 214 2.94 10.81 15.88
N GLY A 215 2.21 11.45 16.79
CA GLY A 215 1.97 12.88 16.77
C GLY A 215 0.92 13.31 15.74
N PRO A 216 0.46 14.56 15.80
CA PRO A 216 -0.65 15.04 14.99
C PRO A 216 -0.35 15.16 13.49
N GLY A 217 0.93 15.29 13.12
CA GLY A 217 1.38 15.44 11.74
C GLY A 217 1.72 14.13 11.02
N ASN A 218 1.56 12.98 11.67
CA ASN A 218 1.96 11.69 11.09
C ASN A 218 0.95 10.57 11.39
N ILE A 219 -0.34 10.86 11.29
CA ILE A 219 -1.40 9.84 11.41
C ILE A 219 -1.25 8.79 10.29
N PRO A 220 -1.01 7.50 10.60
CA PRO A 220 -0.89 6.45 9.60
C PRO A 220 -2.27 5.93 9.14
N TYR A 221 -2.31 5.21 8.02
CA TYR A 221 -3.54 4.54 7.56
C TYR A 221 -3.96 3.38 8.48
N GLY A 222 -2.99 2.73 9.14
CA GLY A 222 -3.19 1.56 9.96
C GLY A 222 -2.13 1.45 11.04
N TRP A 223 -2.47 0.87 12.19
CA TRP A 223 -1.56 0.68 13.30
C TRP A 223 -2.04 -0.44 14.25
N PRO A 224 -1.15 -1.24 14.84
CA PRO A 224 0.26 -1.41 14.45
C PRO A 224 0.38 -2.16 13.11
N VAL A 225 1.35 -1.77 12.28
CA VAL A 225 1.74 -2.51 11.07
C VAL A 225 3.18 -2.96 11.29
N THR A 226 3.38 -4.20 11.72
CA THR A 226 4.71 -4.69 12.16
C THR A 226 5.21 -5.87 11.34
N VAL A 227 4.30 -6.73 10.88
CA VAL A 227 4.66 -7.96 10.15
C VAL A 227 5.15 -7.61 8.74
N TRP A 228 4.38 -6.80 8.02
CA TRP A 228 4.68 -6.45 6.63
C TRP A 228 6.03 -5.71 6.44
N PRO A 229 6.32 -4.60 7.16
CA PRO A 229 7.60 -3.90 7.00
C PRO A 229 8.80 -4.77 7.38
N LEU A 230 8.66 -5.61 8.41
CA LEU A 230 9.70 -6.55 8.82
C LEU A 230 10.04 -7.51 7.69
N MET A 231 9.02 -8.12 7.09
CA MET A 231 9.18 -9.05 5.98
C MET A 231 9.82 -8.40 4.76
N TRP A 232 9.43 -7.18 4.39
CA TRP A 232 10.04 -6.49 3.25
C TRP A 232 11.50 -6.10 3.50
N VAL A 233 11.86 -5.67 4.72
CA VAL A 233 13.27 -5.40 5.08
C VAL A 233 14.11 -6.68 4.98
N MET A 234 13.60 -7.79 5.51
CA MET A 234 14.21 -9.11 5.42
C MET A 234 14.37 -9.56 3.96
N TYR A 235 13.34 -9.38 3.15
CA TYR A 235 13.32 -9.76 1.74
C TYR A 235 14.33 -8.94 0.92
N HIS A 236 14.44 -7.63 1.14
CA HIS A 236 15.45 -6.79 0.51
C HIS A 236 16.88 -7.20 0.90
N ALA A 237 17.10 -7.61 2.16
CA ALA A 237 18.40 -8.12 2.59
C ALA A 237 18.77 -9.42 1.86
N GLN A 238 17.82 -10.35 1.74
CA GLN A 238 17.99 -11.60 1.00
C GLN A 238 18.23 -11.34 -0.49
N LEU A 239 17.46 -10.43 -1.11
CA LEU A 239 17.59 -10.08 -2.52
C LEU A 239 18.97 -9.50 -2.85
N ALA A 240 19.51 -8.65 -1.98
CA ALA A 240 20.83 -8.05 -2.14
C ALA A 240 21.99 -8.99 -1.79
N GLY A 241 21.72 -10.14 -1.14
CA GLY A 241 22.76 -11.00 -0.59
C GLY A 241 23.51 -10.35 0.58
N VAL A 242 22.87 -9.40 1.29
CA VAL A 242 23.46 -8.70 2.44
C VAL A 242 22.97 -9.37 3.72
N PRO A 243 23.82 -10.15 4.42
CA PRO A 243 23.38 -10.88 5.60
C PRO A 243 23.03 -9.92 6.74
N LEU A 244 21.94 -10.23 7.45
CA LEU A 244 21.63 -9.63 8.74
C LEU A 244 22.45 -10.33 9.85
N PRO A 245 22.67 -9.67 11.00
CA PRO A 245 23.24 -10.36 12.15
C PRO A 245 22.40 -11.61 12.50
N ARG A 246 23.07 -12.74 12.68
CA ARG A 246 22.40 -14.05 12.88
C ARG A 246 21.36 -14.08 13.99
N HIS A 247 21.52 -13.27 15.04
CA HIS A 247 20.52 -13.20 16.12
C HIS A 247 19.25 -12.48 15.65
N ARG A 248 19.37 -11.32 14.99
CA ARG A 248 18.26 -10.57 14.40
C ARG A 248 17.51 -11.38 13.35
N GLU A 249 18.24 -12.04 12.46
CA GLU A 249 17.64 -12.88 11.43
C GLU A 249 16.82 -14.02 12.05
N ARG A 250 17.37 -14.70 13.06
CA ARG A 250 16.65 -15.78 13.77
C ARG A 250 15.42 -15.26 14.51
N GLU A 251 15.52 -14.12 15.19
CA GLU A 251 14.38 -13.48 15.87
C GLU A 251 13.28 -13.12 14.88
N ALA A 252 13.64 -12.51 13.74
CA ALA A 252 12.68 -12.14 12.70
C ALA A 252 12.00 -13.37 12.08
N LEU A 253 12.76 -14.41 11.73
CA LEU A 253 12.20 -15.65 11.18
C LEU A 253 11.32 -16.39 12.20
N ALA A 254 11.72 -16.43 13.47
CA ALA A 254 10.90 -17.02 14.52
C ALA A 254 9.62 -16.23 14.76
N TYR A 255 9.67 -14.89 14.66
CA TYR A 255 8.49 -14.05 14.73
C TYR A 255 7.55 -14.30 13.54
N ILE A 256 8.07 -14.32 12.30
CA ILE A 256 7.30 -14.61 11.08
C ILE A 256 6.61 -15.99 11.20
N ASP A 257 7.35 -17.03 11.61
CA ASP A 257 6.79 -18.37 11.77
C ASP A 257 5.68 -18.42 12.85
N ARG A 258 5.87 -17.69 13.95
CA ARG A 258 4.88 -17.60 15.04
C ARG A 258 3.59 -16.90 14.61
N VAL A 259 3.67 -15.83 13.83
CA VAL A 259 2.50 -15.07 13.36
C VAL A 259 1.91 -15.66 12.07
N PHE A 260 2.55 -16.67 11.48
CA PHE A 260 2.00 -17.42 10.35
C PHE A 260 0.79 -18.23 10.84
N GLY A 261 -0.41 -17.76 10.51
CA GLY A 261 -1.67 -18.36 10.90
C GLY A 261 -1.94 -19.72 10.24
N GLN A 262 -3.11 -20.28 10.51
CA GLN A 262 -3.51 -21.55 9.91
C GLN A 262 -3.58 -21.47 8.37
N ASP A 263 -4.08 -20.34 7.85
CA ASP A 263 -4.40 -20.16 6.45
C ASP A 263 -3.56 -19.06 5.78
N GLY A 264 -2.36 -18.78 6.30
CA GLY A 264 -1.45 -17.74 5.79
C GLY A 264 -1.23 -16.62 6.79
N LEU A 265 -0.77 -15.47 6.30
CA LEU A 265 -0.61 -14.25 7.10
C LEU A 265 -0.94 -12.99 6.29
N THR A 266 -0.98 -11.87 7.00
CA THR A 266 -1.10 -10.53 6.43
C THR A 266 -0.26 -9.53 7.23
N TRP A 267 -0.44 -8.24 6.97
CA TRP A 267 0.43 -7.17 7.42
C TRP A 267 0.42 -6.85 8.92
N CYS A 268 -0.53 -7.41 9.68
CA CYS A 268 -0.65 -7.29 11.13
C CYS A 268 -1.04 -8.62 11.79
N GLU A 269 -0.53 -8.88 13.00
CA GLU A 269 -0.71 -10.15 13.72
C GLU A 269 -2.13 -10.39 14.25
N ASP A 270 -2.89 -9.32 14.48
CA ASP A 270 -4.25 -9.42 15.04
C ASP A 270 -5.33 -9.58 13.95
N LEU A 271 -4.96 -9.57 12.67
CA LEU A 271 -5.91 -9.70 11.56
C LEU A 271 -6.21 -11.16 11.21
N GLU A 272 -7.49 -11.43 10.96
CA GLU A 272 -7.98 -12.77 10.60
C GLU A 272 -8.09 -13.01 9.09
N TYR A 273 -8.07 -11.98 8.25
CA TYR A 273 -7.93 -12.17 6.82
C TYR A 273 -6.46 -12.34 6.45
N GLN A 274 -6.20 -13.00 5.33
CA GLN A 274 -4.86 -13.22 4.79
C GLN A 274 -4.80 -12.78 3.35
N ASP A 275 -3.58 -12.57 2.85
CA ASP A 275 -3.32 -12.31 1.46
C ASP A 275 -2.17 -13.15 0.90
N SER A 276 -2.20 -13.38 -0.41
CA SER A 276 -1.18 -14.17 -1.10
C SER A 276 0.16 -13.45 -1.19
N ASP A 277 0.20 -12.12 -1.09
CA ASP A 277 1.44 -11.35 -1.25
C ASP A 277 2.35 -11.55 -0.04
N ASP A 278 1.83 -11.21 1.13
CA ASP A 278 2.47 -11.33 2.43
C ASP A 278 2.78 -12.79 2.75
N THR A 279 1.83 -13.69 2.48
CA THR A 279 2.03 -15.13 2.64
C THR A 279 3.17 -15.63 1.77
N SER A 280 3.28 -15.18 0.51
CA SER A 280 4.35 -15.60 -0.39
C SER A 280 5.72 -15.08 0.05
N ILE A 281 5.81 -13.82 0.48
CA ILE A 281 7.05 -13.26 1.03
C ILE A 281 7.48 -14.03 2.28
N ALA A 282 6.56 -14.32 3.20
CA ALA A 282 6.85 -15.11 4.39
C ALA A 282 7.39 -16.50 4.05
N LEU A 283 6.74 -17.20 3.10
CA LEU A 283 7.20 -18.50 2.62
C LEU A 283 8.58 -18.43 1.95
N ALA A 284 8.85 -17.39 1.17
CA ALA A 284 10.15 -17.17 0.54
C ALA A 284 11.28 -16.92 1.56
N LEU A 285 10.96 -16.27 2.69
CA LEU A 285 11.89 -16.02 3.79
C LEU A 285 12.13 -17.25 4.66
N LEU A 286 11.07 -17.99 5.00
CA LEU A 286 11.16 -19.22 5.78
C LEU A 286 11.87 -20.34 4.98
N GLY A 287 11.62 -20.42 3.67
CA GLY A 287 12.21 -21.40 2.76
C GLY A 287 11.95 -22.83 3.23
N ASP A 288 13.02 -23.61 3.38
CA ASP A 288 12.96 -25.01 3.84
C ASP A 288 12.44 -25.18 5.28
N ARG A 289 12.32 -24.10 6.07
CA ARG A 289 11.73 -24.14 7.41
C ARG A 289 10.21 -24.19 7.38
N ALA A 290 9.59 -23.70 6.31
CA ALA A 290 8.15 -23.72 6.17
C ALA A 290 7.65 -25.16 5.99
N SER A 291 6.69 -25.54 6.82
CA SER A 291 5.98 -26.82 6.73
C SER A 291 5.13 -26.91 5.45
N GLU A 292 4.80 -28.13 5.03
CA GLU A 292 3.88 -28.34 3.89
C GLU A 292 2.54 -27.62 4.12
N ARG A 293 2.04 -27.60 5.37
CA ARG A 293 0.83 -26.85 5.75
C ARG A 293 0.94 -25.38 5.39
N GLN A 294 2.06 -24.74 5.71
CA GLN A 294 2.27 -23.31 5.40
C GLN A 294 2.31 -23.07 3.89
N TRP A 295 2.94 -23.96 3.12
CA TRP A 295 2.93 -23.85 1.66
C TRP A 295 1.52 -23.98 1.06
N ARG A 296 0.67 -24.86 1.62
CA ARG A 296 -0.73 -25.04 1.21
C ARG A 296 -1.64 -23.84 1.53
N ALA A 297 -1.18 -22.88 2.33
CA ALA A 297 -1.92 -21.63 2.56
C ALA A 297 -2.15 -20.85 1.25
N LEU A 298 -1.34 -21.08 0.21
CA LEU A 298 -1.51 -20.46 -1.10
C LEU A 298 -2.68 -21.03 -1.91
N ASP A 299 -3.16 -22.25 -1.60
CA ASP A 299 -4.16 -22.98 -2.39
C ASP A 299 -5.47 -22.18 -2.53
N LYS A 300 -5.90 -21.53 -1.45
CA LYS A 300 -7.17 -20.77 -1.43
C LYS A 300 -7.14 -19.50 -2.28
N PHE A 301 -5.96 -19.01 -2.65
CA PHE A 301 -5.81 -17.82 -3.49
C PHE A 301 -5.70 -18.18 -4.97
N GLU A 302 -5.48 -19.45 -5.32
CA GLU A 302 -5.34 -19.87 -6.70
C GLU A 302 -6.69 -19.82 -7.44
N THR A 303 -6.67 -19.26 -8.65
CA THR A 303 -7.79 -19.24 -9.58
C THR A 303 -7.33 -19.72 -10.96
N GLU A 304 -8.26 -19.87 -11.89
CA GLU A 304 -7.91 -20.19 -13.28
C GLU A 304 -7.06 -19.09 -13.95
N GLN A 305 -7.15 -17.85 -13.46
CA GLN A 305 -6.52 -16.69 -14.08
C GLN A 305 -5.20 -16.27 -13.42
N GLY A 306 -4.81 -16.88 -12.31
CA GLY A 306 -3.71 -16.40 -11.47
C GLY A 306 -4.05 -16.53 -9.99
N PHE A 307 -3.33 -15.81 -9.15
CA PHE A 307 -3.58 -15.75 -7.71
C PHE A 307 -4.30 -14.45 -7.33
N LEU A 308 -5.31 -14.56 -6.48
CA LEU A 308 -5.91 -13.42 -5.80
C LEU A 308 -4.94 -12.89 -4.75
N GLY A 309 -4.85 -11.57 -4.58
CA GLY A 309 -4.28 -10.92 -3.40
C GLY A 309 -5.10 -11.28 -2.16
N PHE A 310 -6.34 -10.81 -2.09
CA PHE A 310 -7.29 -11.12 -1.01
C PHE A 310 -8.47 -11.96 -1.52
N LEU A 311 -9.05 -12.77 -0.63
CA LEU A 311 -10.33 -13.43 -0.91
C LEU A 311 -11.43 -12.38 -1.15
N GLY A 312 -12.25 -12.60 -2.19
CA GLY A 312 -13.35 -11.69 -2.54
C GLY A 312 -12.92 -10.40 -3.26
N GLU A 313 -11.65 -10.25 -3.63
CA GLU A 313 -11.20 -9.08 -4.37
C GLU A 313 -11.73 -9.03 -5.82
N ARG A 314 -11.79 -7.83 -6.39
CA ARG A 314 -12.28 -7.63 -7.77
C ARG A 314 -11.26 -8.03 -8.83
N GLY A 315 -9.99 -7.74 -8.59
CA GLY A 315 -8.92 -7.92 -9.56
C GLY A 315 -7.58 -8.34 -8.91
N PRO A 316 -6.85 -9.27 -9.54
CA PRO A 316 -5.57 -9.79 -9.05
C PRO A 316 -4.47 -8.73 -9.04
N SER A 317 -3.43 -8.95 -8.24
CA SER A 317 -2.23 -8.11 -8.17
C SER A 317 -1.07 -8.73 -8.95
N VAL A 318 -0.35 -7.90 -9.72
CA VAL A 318 0.86 -8.31 -10.44
C VAL A 318 2.00 -8.61 -9.46
N SER A 319 2.22 -7.72 -8.49
CA SER A 319 3.30 -7.92 -7.52
C SER A 319 3.06 -9.18 -6.67
N ALA A 320 1.81 -9.42 -6.24
CA ALA A 320 1.44 -10.65 -5.53
C ALA A 320 1.72 -11.91 -6.35
N ASN A 321 1.31 -11.95 -7.63
CA ASN A 321 1.60 -13.10 -8.50
C ASN A 321 3.10 -13.28 -8.76
N ALA A 322 3.87 -12.19 -8.88
CA ALA A 322 5.32 -12.25 -9.00
C ALA A 322 5.99 -12.80 -7.72
N HIS A 323 5.47 -12.45 -6.54
CA HIS A 323 5.96 -12.97 -5.27
C HIS A 323 5.56 -14.43 -5.05
N VAL A 324 4.33 -14.84 -5.40
CA VAL A 324 3.92 -16.25 -5.43
C VAL A 324 4.88 -17.08 -6.28
N LEU A 325 5.16 -16.62 -7.50
CA LEU A 325 6.08 -17.29 -8.42
C LEU A 325 7.49 -17.40 -7.84
N THR A 326 8.02 -16.30 -7.28
CA THR A 326 9.34 -16.27 -6.63
C THR A 326 9.41 -17.21 -5.42
N ALA A 327 8.36 -17.28 -4.60
CA ALA A 327 8.28 -18.14 -3.44
C ALA A 327 8.22 -19.61 -3.84
N LEU A 328 7.33 -19.97 -4.76
CA LEU A 328 7.17 -21.33 -5.26
C LEU A 328 8.46 -21.86 -5.87
N GLN A 329 9.22 -21.03 -6.60
CA GLN A 329 10.49 -21.44 -7.18
C GLN A 329 11.50 -21.93 -6.12
N LYS A 330 11.50 -21.34 -4.93
CA LYS A 330 12.33 -21.76 -3.79
C LYS A 330 11.69 -22.84 -2.92
N GLY A 331 10.36 -22.99 -3.01
CA GLY A 331 9.55 -23.84 -2.14
C GLY A 331 9.38 -25.28 -2.60
N ARG A 332 8.62 -26.03 -1.79
CA ARG A 332 8.35 -27.48 -1.92
C ARG A 332 6.85 -27.81 -1.97
N HIS A 333 6.03 -26.94 -2.55
CA HIS A 333 4.60 -27.22 -2.70
C HIS A 333 4.36 -28.45 -3.62
N PRO A 334 3.47 -29.40 -3.29
CA PRO A 334 3.22 -30.57 -4.12
C PRO A 334 2.77 -30.23 -5.55
N GLU A 335 1.95 -29.18 -5.69
CA GLU A 335 1.43 -28.68 -6.98
C GLU A 335 2.28 -27.54 -7.57
N LYS A 336 3.54 -27.40 -7.13
CA LYS A 336 4.42 -26.26 -7.46
C LYS A 336 4.45 -25.93 -8.95
N GLN A 337 4.62 -26.93 -9.81
CA GLN A 337 4.79 -26.70 -11.26
C GLN A 337 3.53 -26.09 -11.88
N ARG A 338 2.35 -26.63 -11.55
CA ARG A 338 1.04 -26.09 -11.98
C ARG A 338 0.85 -24.65 -11.52
N MET A 339 1.17 -24.36 -10.26
CA MET A 339 1.03 -23.02 -9.70
C MET A 339 2.02 -22.02 -10.31
N ILE A 340 3.26 -22.44 -10.61
CA ILE A 340 4.23 -21.63 -11.35
C ILE A 340 3.69 -21.29 -12.74
N GLU A 341 3.17 -22.27 -13.48
CA GLU A 341 2.58 -22.04 -14.81
C GLU A 341 1.39 -21.08 -14.75
N ARG A 342 0.56 -21.20 -13.70
CA ARG A 342 -0.58 -20.29 -13.46
C ARG A 342 -0.13 -18.85 -13.24
N ALA A 343 0.80 -18.63 -12.31
CA ALA A 343 1.33 -17.31 -12.00
C ALA A 343 2.11 -16.72 -13.19
N PHE A 344 2.88 -17.53 -13.89
CA PHE A 344 3.59 -17.14 -15.11
C PHE A 344 2.62 -16.68 -16.21
N GLY A 345 1.59 -17.48 -16.52
CA GLY A 345 0.60 -17.14 -17.52
C GLY A 345 -0.14 -15.84 -17.19
N PHE A 346 -0.43 -15.62 -15.91
CA PHE A 346 -0.98 -14.35 -15.44
C PHE A 346 -0.04 -13.16 -15.72
N LEU A 347 1.23 -13.26 -15.35
CA LEU A 347 2.20 -12.17 -15.58
C LEU A 347 2.31 -11.83 -17.08
N ILE A 348 2.42 -12.84 -17.96
CA ILE A 348 2.53 -12.59 -19.40
C ILE A 348 1.25 -11.95 -19.95
N LYS A 349 0.07 -12.39 -19.51
CA LYS A 349 -1.22 -11.86 -19.95
C LYS A 349 -1.44 -10.39 -19.53
N ASN A 350 -0.90 -9.98 -18.37
CA ASN A 350 -1.12 -8.65 -17.79
C ASN A 350 0.05 -7.69 -18.05
N ARG A 351 1.00 -8.06 -18.92
CA ARG A 351 2.06 -7.16 -19.38
C ARG A 351 1.47 -6.18 -20.39
N LEU A 352 1.76 -4.90 -20.21
CA LEU A 352 1.40 -3.86 -21.17
C LEU A 352 2.24 -3.97 -22.45
N ASP A 353 1.79 -3.31 -23.52
CA ASP A 353 2.47 -3.34 -24.83
C ASP A 353 3.90 -2.80 -24.79
N ASP A 354 4.18 -1.84 -23.89
CA ASP A 354 5.50 -1.28 -23.65
C ASP A 354 6.41 -2.17 -22.77
N GLY A 355 5.89 -3.33 -22.33
CA GLY A 355 6.61 -4.28 -21.49
C GLY A 355 6.52 -3.99 -19.99
N LEU A 356 5.77 -2.99 -19.55
CA LEU A 356 5.57 -2.68 -18.14
C LEU A 356 4.43 -3.51 -17.52
N TRP A 357 4.35 -3.43 -16.20
CA TRP A 357 3.18 -3.86 -15.45
C TRP A 357 2.68 -2.72 -14.56
N LEU A 358 1.37 -2.70 -14.36
CA LEU A 358 0.71 -1.90 -13.33
C LEU A 358 0.30 -2.79 -12.18
N ASP A 359 0.18 -2.21 -10.99
CA ASP A 359 -0.25 -2.94 -9.82
C ASP A 359 -1.02 -2.04 -8.87
N LYS A 360 -1.97 -2.64 -8.14
CA LYS A 360 -2.87 -1.89 -7.27
C LYS A 360 -2.28 -1.48 -5.92
N TRP A 361 -1.04 -1.88 -5.64
CA TRP A 361 -0.36 -1.61 -4.36
C TRP A 361 0.71 -0.51 -4.46
N HIS A 362 1.09 -0.12 -5.68
CA HIS A 362 2.18 0.85 -5.90
C HIS A 362 1.91 1.71 -7.14
N ALA A 363 2.00 3.03 -6.99
CA ALA A 363 1.67 3.99 -8.05
C ALA A 363 2.67 3.94 -9.22
N SER A 364 3.96 3.73 -8.93
CA SER A 364 4.97 3.62 -9.99
C SER A 364 5.00 2.21 -10.61
N PRO A 365 4.94 2.08 -11.96
CA PRO A 365 5.10 0.80 -12.66
C PRO A 365 6.48 0.17 -12.48
N LEU A 366 7.48 0.94 -12.03
CA LEU A 366 8.84 0.42 -11.78
C LEU A 366 8.85 -0.65 -10.68
N TYR A 367 7.97 -0.54 -9.68
CA TYR A 367 7.84 -1.56 -8.63
C TYR A 367 7.36 -2.91 -9.16
N PRO A 368 6.13 -3.04 -9.72
CA PRO A 368 5.65 -4.32 -10.21
C PRO A 368 6.46 -4.85 -11.40
N THR A 369 6.97 -3.98 -12.28
CA THR A 369 7.87 -4.40 -13.37
C THR A 369 9.15 -5.01 -12.81
N SER A 370 9.74 -4.41 -11.77
CA SER A 370 10.90 -4.98 -11.09
C SER A 370 10.61 -6.34 -10.49
N ARG A 371 9.47 -6.51 -9.81
CA ARG A 371 9.05 -7.80 -9.23
C ARG A 371 8.83 -8.86 -10.31
N ALA A 372 8.16 -8.50 -11.41
CA ALA A 372 7.91 -9.38 -12.54
C ALA A 372 9.22 -9.84 -13.22
N ILE A 373 10.18 -8.94 -13.45
CA ILE A 373 11.49 -9.31 -14.01
C ILE A 373 12.22 -10.29 -13.09
N ILE A 374 12.26 -10.01 -11.78
CA ILE A 374 12.92 -10.90 -10.80
C ILE A 374 12.25 -12.27 -10.76
N ALA A 375 10.92 -12.31 -10.78
CA ALA A 375 10.13 -13.53 -10.83
C ALA A 375 10.45 -14.35 -12.09
N LEU A 376 10.39 -13.74 -13.27
CA LEU A 376 10.70 -14.39 -14.55
C LEU A 376 12.15 -14.91 -14.61
N VAL A 377 13.11 -14.13 -14.11
CA VAL A 377 14.51 -14.56 -14.00
C VAL A 377 14.63 -15.77 -13.08
N SER A 378 13.92 -15.79 -11.94
CA SER A 378 14.04 -16.86 -10.94
C SER A 378 13.64 -18.24 -11.48
N ILE A 379 12.69 -18.29 -12.42
CA ILE A 379 12.22 -19.53 -13.08
C ILE A 379 12.92 -19.81 -14.41
N GLY A 380 13.95 -19.04 -14.77
CA GLY A 380 14.69 -19.21 -16.03
C GLY A 380 13.98 -18.66 -17.27
N ALA A 381 12.88 -17.92 -17.12
CA ALA A 381 12.10 -17.31 -18.21
C ALA A 381 12.57 -15.87 -18.53
N ALA A 382 13.85 -15.56 -18.36
CA ALA A 382 14.37 -14.20 -18.54
C ALA A 382 14.24 -13.65 -19.97
N SER A 383 14.04 -14.51 -20.97
CA SER A 383 13.69 -14.10 -22.33
C SER A 383 12.41 -13.27 -22.40
N GLU A 384 11.46 -13.52 -21.50
CA GLU A 384 10.19 -12.78 -21.42
C GLU A 384 10.38 -11.38 -20.85
N ALA A 385 11.47 -11.12 -20.14
CA ALA A 385 11.76 -9.81 -19.55
C ALA A 385 12.47 -8.84 -20.53
N ARG A 386 12.79 -9.26 -21.76
CA ARG A 386 13.62 -8.46 -22.68
C ARG A 386 13.06 -7.08 -22.98
N THR A 387 11.76 -6.98 -23.29
CA THR A 387 11.10 -5.69 -23.59
C THR A 387 11.17 -4.77 -22.38
N SER A 388 10.86 -5.30 -21.20
CA SER A 388 10.90 -4.56 -19.93
C SER A 388 12.32 -4.09 -19.57
N ILE A 389 13.34 -4.93 -19.81
CA ILE A 389 14.74 -4.56 -19.62
C ILE A 389 15.14 -3.47 -20.62
N SER A 390 14.73 -3.55 -21.89
CA SER A 390 14.98 -2.48 -22.87
C SER A 390 14.38 -1.18 -22.41
N TRP A 391 13.11 -1.20 -22.00
CA TRP A 391 12.42 -0.03 -21.47
C TRP A 391 13.18 0.60 -20.31
N LEU A 392 13.69 -0.19 -19.35
CA LEU A 392 14.51 0.33 -18.25
C LEU A 392 15.80 1.00 -18.75
N LEU A 393 16.47 0.43 -19.77
CA LEU A 393 17.68 1.04 -20.33
C LEU A 393 17.37 2.34 -21.07
N ASP A 394 16.26 2.37 -21.82
CA ASP A 394 15.86 3.48 -22.68
C ASP A 394 15.27 4.66 -21.86
N THR A 395 14.75 4.39 -20.67
CA THR A 395 14.14 5.41 -19.78
C THR A 395 15.02 5.85 -18.61
N GLN A 396 16.27 5.37 -18.54
CA GLN A 396 17.21 5.85 -17.51
C GLN A 396 17.54 7.33 -17.75
N ARG A 397 17.20 8.20 -16.79
CA ARG A 397 17.45 9.65 -16.90
C ARG A 397 18.94 9.97 -16.97
N ASP A 398 19.28 11.17 -17.45
CA ASP A 398 20.66 11.67 -17.57
C ASP A 398 21.44 11.63 -16.24
N ASN A 399 20.75 11.88 -15.13
CA ASN A 399 21.33 11.80 -13.78
C ASN A 399 21.69 10.37 -13.32
N GLY A 400 21.25 9.35 -14.05
CA GLY A 400 21.52 7.93 -13.80
C GLY A 400 20.41 7.21 -13.03
N GLY A 401 19.36 7.90 -12.59
CA GLY A 401 18.23 7.30 -11.89
C GLY A 401 17.00 7.06 -12.77
N TRP A 402 15.94 6.54 -12.13
CA TRP A 402 14.61 6.32 -12.70
C TRP A 402 13.53 6.90 -11.79
N GLY A 403 12.39 7.15 -12.40
CA GLY A 403 11.17 7.64 -11.77
C GLY A 403 10.10 7.82 -12.83
N PHE A 404 8.84 7.59 -12.51
CA PHE A 404 7.77 7.52 -13.51
C PHE A 404 7.01 8.84 -13.67
N TYR A 405 6.65 9.47 -12.56
CA TYR A 405 5.81 10.68 -12.56
C TYR A 405 6.62 11.99 -12.64
N GLU A 406 7.78 12.04 -11.97
CA GLU A 406 8.58 13.28 -11.83
C GLU A 406 10.04 13.06 -12.26
N ASP A 407 11.02 13.65 -11.57
CA ASP A 407 12.44 13.31 -11.74
C ASP A 407 12.75 11.92 -11.13
N ALA A 408 14.00 11.49 -11.23
CA ALA A 408 14.45 10.24 -10.65
C ALA A 408 14.33 10.27 -9.12
N THR A 409 13.71 9.22 -8.57
CA THR A 409 13.59 9.03 -7.13
C THR A 409 14.50 7.90 -6.68
N LEU A 410 14.96 7.96 -5.42
CA LEU A 410 15.78 6.87 -4.87
C LEU A 410 15.01 5.54 -4.83
N GLU A 411 13.72 5.57 -4.50
CA GLU A 411 12.88 4.37 -4.40
C GLU A 411 12.74 3.68 -5.76
N GLU A 412 12.30 4.41 -6.78
CA GLU A 412 12.06 3.85 -8.11
C GLU A 412 13.36 3.41 -8.79
N SER A 413 14.43 4.18 -8.62
CA SER A 413 15.77 3.78 -9.09
C SER A 413 16.24 2.48 -8.44
N SER A 414 15.88 2.25 -7.18
CA SER A 414 16.24 1.02 -6.48
C SER A 414 15.54 -0.20 -7.07
N TYR A 415 14.27 -0.06 -7.45
CA TYR A 415 13.53 -1.12 -8.14
C TYR A 415 14.13 -1.45 -9.52
N ALA A 416 14.53 -0.43 -10.30
CA ALA A 416 15.23 -0.63 -11.56
C ALA A 416 16.55 -1.40 -11.36
N VAL A 417 17.36 -1.01 -10.36
CA VAL A 417 18.61 -1.69 -10.01
C VAL A 417 18.38 -3.14 -9.60
N HIS A 418 17.40 -3.41 -8.74
CA HIS A 418 17.06 -4.79 -8.33
C HIS A 418 16.78 -5.70 -9.53
N ALA A 419 16.02 -5.19 -10.51
CA ALA A 419 15.65 -5.93 -11.71
C ALA A 419 16.86 -6.15 -12.63
N LEU A 420 17.60 -5.07 -12.93
CA LEU A 420 18.73 -5.08 -13.86
C LEU A 420 19.88 -5.95 -13.34
N VAL A 421 20.21 -5.88 -12.05
CA VAL A 421 21.24 -6.77 -11.46
C VAL A 421 20.79 -8.23 -11.53
N SER A 422 19.54 -8.53 -11.20
CA SER A 422 19.02 -9.90 -11.27
C SER A 422 19.08 -10.47 -12.68
N ALA A 423 18.69 -9.68 -13.68
CA ALA A 423 18.80 -10.06 -15.09
C ALA A 423 20.27 -10.21 -15.54
N HIS A 424 21.15 -9.28 -15.15
CA HIS A 424 22.56 -9.29 -15.52
C HIS A 424 23.31 -10.49 -14.96
N ARG A 425 23.02 -10.90 -13.72
CA ARG A 425 23.63 -12.09 -13.09
C ARG A 425 23.31 -13.39 -13.84
N LEU A 426 22.13 -13.48 -14.46
CA LEU A 426 21.76 -14.62 -15.29
C LEU A 426 22.35 -14.50 -16.71
N SER A 427 22.25 -13.31 -17.32
CA SER A 427 22.65 -13.04 -18.70
C SER A 427 23.39 -11.70 -18.78
N PRO A 428 24.74 -11.71 -18.64
CA PRO A 428 25.53 -10.49 -18.63
C PRO A 428 25.37 -9.66 -19.93
N SER A 429 25.18 -8.36 -19.76
CA SER A 429 25.02 -7.40 -20.86
C SER A 429 25.80 -6.12 -20.58
N ARG A 430 26.56 -5.66 -21.59
CA ARG A 430 27.30 -4.38 -21.52
C ARG A 430 26.38 -3.17 -21.37
N GLY A 431 25.18 -3.22 -21.98
CA GLY A 431 24.18 -2.16 -21.83
C GLY A 431 23.70 -2.05 -20.39
N VAL A 432 23.36 -3.19 -19.79
CA VAL A 432 22.93 -3.28 -18.39
C VAL A 432 24.04 -2.86 -17.43
N ALA A 433 25.29 -3.31 -17.64
CA ALA A 433 26.41 -2.91 -16.79
C ALA A 433 26.63 -1.39 -16.76
N ARG A 434 26.59 -0.73 -17.92
CA ARG A 434 26.70 0.74 -18.01
C ARG A 434 25.55 1.47 -17.30
N ALA A 435 24.32 0.96 -17.45
CA ALA A 435 23.18 1.53 -16.74
C ALA A 435 23.34 1.39 -15.22
N LEU A 436 23.82 0.24 -14.73
CA LEU A 436 24.06 -0.01 -13.32
C LEU A 436 25.19 0.86 -12.73
N GLU A 437 26.26 1.11 -13.49
CA GLU A 437 27.33 2.04 -13.09
C GLU A 437 26.79 3.47 -12.87
N ARG A 438 25.96 3.96 -13.80
CA ARG A 438 25.30 5.27 -13.69
C ARG A 438 24.33 5.31 -12.50
N ALA A 439 23.58 4.23 -12.30
CA ALA A 439 22.67 4.08 -11.17
C ALA A 439 23.41 4.08 -9.82
N CYS A 440 24.57 3.42 -9.75
CA CYS A 440 25.42 3.41 -8.57
C CYS A 440 25.83 4.84 -8.18
N ARG A 441 26.29 5.62 -9.16
CA ARG A 441 26.62 7.04 -8.98
C ARG A 441 25.41 7.85 -8.52
N PHE A 442 24.23 7.65 -9.09
CA PHE A 442 23.00 8.33 -8.67
C PHE A 442 22.65 8.01 -7.20
N LEU A 443 22.64 6.72 -6.83
CA LEU A 443 22.26 6.26 -5.49
C LEU A 443 23.25 6.68 -4.39
N GLN A 444 24.51 6.96 -4.74
CA GLN A 444 25.54 7.43 -3.80
C GLN A 444 25.54 8.95 -3.59
N ARG A 445 24.81 9.74 -4.40
CA ARG A 445 24.79 11.20 -4.25
C ARG A 445 24.22 11.59 -2.88
N PRO A 446 24.86 12.55 -2.18
CA PRO A 446 24.27 13.19 -1.01
C PRO A 446 22.90 13.76 -1.39
N GLN A 447 21.88 13.44 -0.61
CA GLN A 447 20.55 13.98 -0.84
C GLN A 447 20.52 15.44 -0.38
N VAL A 448 19.99 16.33 -1.22
CA VAL A 448 19.74 17.72 -0.87
C VAL A 448 18.36 17.79 -0.23
N GLY A 449 18.30 18.16 1.05
CA GLY A 449 17.07 18.12 1.87
C GLY A 449 17.22 17.17 3.07
N GLN A 450 16.68 17.56 4.23
CA GLN A 450 16.63 16.69 5.41
C GLN A 450 15.23 16.12 5.59
N GLY A 451 15.14 14.82 5.85
CA GLY A 451 13.93 14.19 6.38
C GLY A 451 13.05 13.51 5.34
N SER A 452 11.76 13.45 5.68
CA SER A 452 10.70 12.73 5.00
C SER A 452 10.15 13.48 3.79
N ASP A 453 10.91 14.38 3.17
CA ASP A 453 10.43 15.15 2.01
C ASP A 453 11.19 14.75 0.72
N VAL A 454 12.14 13.81 0.83
CA VAL A 454 13.00 13.35 -0.27
C VAL A 454 12.41 12.10 -0.98
N HIS A 455 11.37 11.50 -0.43
CA HIS A 455 10.78 10.26 -0.94
C HIS A 455 9.29 10.46 -1.19
N PRO A 456 8.79 10.39 -2.42
CA PRO A 456 7.36 10.59 -2.65
C PRO A 456 6.54 9.45 -2.05
N LYS A 457 5.26 9.71 -1.77
CA LYS A 457 4.29 8.67 -1.40
C LYS A 457 3.94 7.85 -2.64
N LEU A 458 4.45 6.62 -2.73
CA LEU A 458 4.23 5.75 -3.90
C LEU A 458 3.42 4.49 -3.59
N TRP A 459 3.24 4.15 -2.31
CA TRP A 459 2.48 2.97 -1.93
C TRP A 459 1.01 3.30 -1.82
N ILE A 460 0.13 2.36 -2.20
CA ILE A 460 -1.30 2.63 -2.33
C ILE A 460 -2.05 2.00 -1.15
N THR A 461 -2.82 2.84 -0.43
CA THR A 461 -3.98 2.41 0.38
C THR A 461 -5.25 3.09 -0.14
N LYS A 462 -6.10 3.64 0.73
CA LYS A 462 -7.18 4.57 0.33
C LYS A 462 -6.58 5.84 -0.29
N VAL A 463 -5.40 6.22 0.18
CA VAL A 463 -4.55 7.27 -0.41
C VAL A 463 -3.12 6.77 -0.50
N LEU A 464 -2.24 7.57 -1.12
CA LEU A 464 -0.83 7.21 -1.18
C LEU A 464 -0.18 7.35 0.20
N TYR A 465 0.74 6.45 0.52
CA TYR A 465 1.52 6.47 1.76
C TYR A 465 2.99 6.12 1.48
N ARG A 466 3.81 6.17 2.53
CA ARG A 466 5.23 5.90 2.42
C ARG A 466 5.78 5.13 3.64
N PRO A 467 6.03 3.83 3.47
CA PRO A 467 6.58 2.98 4.51
C PRO A 467 8.10 3.08 4.59
N MET A 468 8.59 3.93 5.49
CA MET A 468 10.00 4.32 5.51
C MET A 468 10.98 3.15 5.65
N ALA A 469 10.67 2.16 6.49
CA ALA A 469 11.53 0.97 6.63
C ALA A 469 11.67 0.19 5.31
N VAL A 470 10.58 0.07 4.56
CA VAL A 470 10.54 -0.64 3.28
C VAL A 470 11.29 0.13 2.20
N VAL A 471 11.03 1.43 2.07
CA VAL A 471 11.71 2.31 1.11
C VAL A 471 13.22 2.34 1.37
N LEU A 472 13.63 2.57 2.61
CA LEU A 472 15.06 2.68 2.96
C LEU A 472 15.80 1.36 2.82
N SER A 473 15.15 0.22 3.10
CA SER A 473 15.76 -1.09 2.87
C SER A 473 15.89 -1.42 1.38
N ALA A 474 14.93 -1.03 0.54
CA ALA A 474 15.06 -1.16 -0.92
C ALA A 474 16.26 -0.35 -1.44
N ILE A 475 16.42 0.90 -0.98
CA ILE A 475 17.54 1.75 -1.36
C ILE A 475 18.88 1.16 -0.90
N ALA A 476 18.93 0.65 0.32
CA ALA A 476 20.15 0.01 0.84
C ALA A 476 20.51 -1.27 0.07
N ALA A 477 19.52 -2.08 -0.31
CA ALA A 477 19.70 -3.25 -1.16
C ALA A 477 20.26 -2.85 -2.53
N ALA A 478 19.66 -1.88 -3.22
CA ALA A 478 20.13 -1.39 -4.51
C ALA A 478 21.55 -0.81 -4.46
N ARG A 479 21.89 -0.06 -3.41
CA ARG A 479 23.28 0.43 -3.19
C ARG A 479 24.28 -0.71 -3.06
N ALA A 480 23.95 -1.76 -2.30
CA ALA A 480 24.80 -2.93 -2.16
C ALA A 480 24.96 -3.66 -3.50
N MET A 481 23.85 -3.94 -4.19
CA MET A 481 23.84 -4.67 -5.46
C MET A 481 24.54 -3.93 -6.60
N SER A 482 24.42 -2.60 -6.67
CA SER A 482 25.07 -1.80 -7.72
C SER A 482 26.54 -1.52 -7.46
N SER A 483 27.04 -1.71 -6.23
CA SER A 483 28.45 -1.45 -5.88
C SER A 483 29.43 -2.35 -6.61
N GLU A 484 28.98 -3.51 -7.11
CA GLU A 484 29.74 -4.43 -7.97
C GLU A 484 30.09 -3.81 -9.34
N PHE A 485 29.42 -2.73 -9.71
CA PHE A 485 29.54 -2.04 -11.01
C PHE A 485 30.14 -0.62 -10.88
N ALA A 486 30.66 -0.28 -9.69
CA ALA A 486 31.17 1.06 -9.36
C ALA A 486 32.52 1.39 -10.01
#